data_AF-A0A8C9AIS0-F1
#
_entry.id   AF-A0A8C9AIS0-F1
#
_cell.length_a   1.000
_cell.length_b   1.000
_cell.length_c   1.000
_cell.angle_alpha   90.00
_cell.angle_beta   90.00
_cell.angle_gamma   90.00
#
_symmetry.space_group_name_H-M   'P 1'
#
loop_
_entity.id
_entity.type
_entity.pdbx_description
1 polymer ?
#
loop_
_entity_poly.entity_id
_entity_poly.type
_entity_poly.pdbx_seq_one_letter_code
_entity_poly.pdbx_strand_id
1 'polypeptide(L)'
;MAENGDNEKMAALEAKICHQIEYYFGDFNLPRDKFLKEQIKLDEGWVPLEIMIKFNRLNRLTTDFNVIVEALSKSKAELMEISEDKTKIRRSPNKPLPEVTDEYKNDVKNRSVYIVSPFICIEWCEPISDLWLLLRNFLIALYIFIEISRRKDWMFAEIFG
;
A
#
# COMPACT_ATOMS: atom_id res chain seq x y z
N MET A 1 0.74 34.47 19.11
CA MET A 1 -0.16 33.30 19.26
C MET A 1 0.09 32.17 18.25
N ALA A 2 1.17 32.21 17.44
CA ALA A 2 1.43 31.19 16.40
C ALA A 2 2.18 29.93 16.90
N GLU A 3 2.83 29.97 18.07
CA GLU A 3 3.74 28.89 18.50
C GLU A 3 3.06 27.59 18.96
N ASN A 4 1.76 27.62 19.29
CA ASN A 4 1.07 26.42 19.78
C ASN A 4 0.71 25.43 18.66
N GLY A 5 0.47 25.92 17.44
CA GLY A 5 0.02 25.08 16.32
C GLY A 5 1.12 24.20 15.73
N ASP A 6 2.38 24.64 15.79
CA ASP A 6 3.49 23.87 15.24
C ASP A 6 3.99 22.80 16.21
N ASN A 7 3.94 23.06 17.52
CA ASN A 7 4.23 22.06 18.55
C ASN A 7 3.23 20.89 18.53
N GLU A 8 1.95 21.16 18.30
CA GLU A 8 0.93 20.11 18.19
C GLU A 8 1.17 19.21 16.97
N LYS A 9 1.56 19.79 15.82
CA LYS A 9 1.93 19.03 14.62
C LYS A 9 3.15 18.15 14.85
N MET A 10 4.17 18.66 15.55
CA MET A 10 5.35 17.88 15.90
C MET A 10 5.00 16.70 16.81
N ALA A 11 4.20 16.92 17.86
CA ALA A 11 3.75 15.83 18.73
C ALA A 11 2.93 14.78 17.96
N ALA A 12 2.08 15.19 17.02
CA ALA A 12 1.34 14.28 16.16
C ALA A 12 2.26 13.50 15.20
N LEU A 13 3.35 14.10 14.73
CA LEU A 13 4.36 13.43 13.91
C LEU A 13 5.15 12.40 14.73
N GLU A 14 5.61 12.77 15.92
CA GLU A 14 6.30 11.87 16.86
C GLU A 14 5.44 10.65 17.18
N ALA A 15 4.16 10.85 17.51
CA ALA A 15 3.24 9.76 17.79
C ALA A 15 3.08 8.78 16.59
N LYS A 16 3.03 9.31 15.36
CA LYS A 16 2.99 8.48 14.14
C LYS A 16 4.27 7.69 13.95
N ILE A 17 5.42 8.28 14.24
CA ILE A 17 6.73 7.61 14.16
C ILE A 17 6.80 6.48 15.18
N CYS A 18 6.44 6.73 16.45
CA CYS A 18 6.39 5.70 17.49
C CYS A 18 5.51 4.53 17.05
N HIS A 19 4.27 4.82 16.64
CA HIS A 19 3.33 3.78 16.23
C HIS A 19 3.85 2.96 15.03
N GLN A 20 4.54 3.61 14.08
CA GLN A 20 5.09 2.93 12.91
C GLN A 20 6.23 1.99 13.28
N ILE A 21 7.11 2.40 14.20
CA ILE A 21 8.23 1.57 14.68
C ILE A 21 7.71 0.43 15.55
N GLU A 22 6.80 0.71 16.49
CA GLU A 22 6.13 -0.28 17.32
C GLU A 22 5.39 -1.32 16.47
N TYR A 23 4.78 -0.90 15.35
CA TYR A 23 4.16 -1.84 14.42
C TYR A 23 5.18 -2.79 13.79
N TYR A 24 6.35 -2.29 13.36
CA TYR A 24 7.38 -3.13 12.74
C TYR A 24 7.93 -4.17 13.71
N PHE A 25 8.20 -3.77 14.96
CA PHE A 25 8.69 -4.65 16.01
C PHE A 25 7.58 -5.37 16.77
N GLY A 26 6.31 -5.13 16.41
CA GLY A 26 5.14 -5.69 17.08
C GLY A 26 4.95 -7.19 16.79
N ASP A 27 4.09 -7.81 17.60
CA ASP A 27 3.89 -9.26 17.61
C ASP A 27 3.31 -9.82 16.31
N PHE A 28 2.66 -8.99 15.50
CA PHE A 28 2.09 -9.39 14.23
C PHE A 28 3.08 -9.31 13.06
N ASN A 29 3.91 -8.26 13.02
CA ASN A 29 4.82 -8.03 11.90
C ASN A 29 6.11 -8.83 12.06
N LEU A 30 6.72 -8.79 13.25
CA LEU A 30 8.06 -9.34 13.48
C LEU A 30 8.17 -10.85 13.13
N PRO A 31 7.20 -11.72 13.45
CA PRO A 31 7.26 -13.13 13.01
C PRO A 31 7.14 -13.33 11.50
N ARG A 32 6.47 -12.41 10.79
CA ARG A 32 6.22 -12.50 9.34
C ARG A 32 7.34 -11.86 8.51
N ASP A 33 7.93 -10.79 9.02
CA ASP A 33 8.94 -9.99 8.31
C ASP A 33 10.31 -10.70 8.30
N LYS A 34 10.69 -11.24 7.14
CA LYS A 34 11.97 -11.94 6.97
C LYS A 34 13.16 -11.00 7.13
N PHE A 35 13.07 -9.80 6.56
CA PHE A 35 14.16 -8.83 6.56
C PHE A 35 14.48 -8.39 7.99
N LEU A 36 13.47 -8.00 8.76
CA LEU A 36 13.67 -7.56 10.14
C LEU A 36 14.24 -8.68 11.02
N LYS A 37 13.79 -9.94 10.83
CA LYS A 37 14.34 -11.11 11.52
C LYS A 37 15.80 -11.37 11.19
N GLU A 38 16.21 -11.16 9.93
CA GLU A 38 17.61 -11.30 9.54
C GLU A 38 18.46 -10.23 10.22
N GLN A 39 18.02 -8.96 10.23
CA GLN A 39 18.75 -7.87 10.88
C GLN A 39 18.92 -8.10 12.39
N ILE A 40 17.87 -8.53 13.07
CA ILE A 40 17.90 -8.84 14.52
C ILE A 40 18.89 -9.96 14.86
N LYS A 41 19.10 -10.92 13.95
CA LYS A 41 20.06 -12.02 14.18
C LYS A 41 21.52 -11.60 14.03
N LEU A 42 21.80 -10.49 13.35
CA LEU A 42 23.18 -10.05 13.08
C LEU A 42 23.86 -9.45 14.30
N ASP A 43 23.13 -8.68 15.11
CA ASP A 43 23.69 -7.83 16.16
C ASP A 43 22.88 -7.90 17.47
N GLU A 44 22.59 -9.11 17.97
CA GLU A 44 21.89 -9.32 19.26
C GLU A 44 20.56 -8.55 19.41
N GLY A 45 19.85 -8.39 18.29
CA GLY A 45 18.59 -7.66 18.20
C GLY A 45 18.70 -6.16 17.92
N TRP A 46 19.90 -5.61 17.88
CA TRP A 46 20.12 -4.22 17.49
C TRP A 46 19.92 -4.03 15.98
N VAL A 47 19.13 -3.03 15.63
CA VAL A 47 18.87 -2.62 14.25
C VAL A 47 19.33 -1.17 14.09
N PRO A 48 20.30 -0.90 13.19
CA PRO A 48 20.73 0.45 12.88
C PRO A 48 19.60 1.33 12.33
N LEU A 49 19.57 2.59 12.73
CA LEU A 49 18.59 3.56 12.22
C LEU A 49 18.72 3.77 10.70
N GLU A 50 19.91 3.61 10.14
CA GLU A 50 20.14 3.62 8.68
C GLU A 50 19.32 2.57 7.93
N ILE A 51 19.04 1.44 8.58
CA ILE A 51 18.18 0.40 8.02
C ILE A 51 16.72 0.79 8.19
N MET A 52 16.37 1.38 9.34
CA MET A 52 15.01 1.82 9.64
C MET A 52 14.51 2.89 8.66
N ILE A 53 15.35 3.84 8.25
CA ILE A 53 14.95 4.87 7.28
C ILE A 53 14.71 4.30 5.86
N LYS A 54 15.18 3.09 5.54
CA LYS A 54 14.89 2.43 4.25
C LYS A 54 13.45 1.92 4.17
N PHE A 55 12.74 1.81 5.29
CA PHE A 55 11.35 1.39 5.29
C PHE A 55 10.45 2.48 4.73
N ASN A 56 9.75 2.17 3.64
CA ASN A 56 8.94 3.14 2.88
C ASN A 56 7.94 3.95 3.72
N ARG A 57 7.30 3.36 4.73
CA ARG A 57 6.31 4.08 5.57
C ARG A 57 7.00 5.02 6.57
N LEU A 58 8.13 4.63 7.13
CA LEU A 58 8.89 5.48 8.06
C LEU A 58 9.59 6.63 7.31
N ASN A 59 10.20 6.34 6.16
CA ASN A 59 10.85 7.33 5.30
C ASN A 59 9.91 8.49 4.91
N ARG A 60 8.64 8.17 4.63
CA ARG A 60 7.62 9.18 4.31
C ARG A 60 7.26 10.10 5.48
N LEU A 61 7.52 9.67 6.72
CA LEU A 61 7.28 10.48 7.92
C LEU A 61 8.49 11.34 8.25
N THR A 62 9.67 10.72 8.30
CA THR A 62 10.93 11.40 8.60
C THR A 62 12.14 10.61 8.11
N THR A 63 13.20 11.33 7.79
CA THR A 63 14.53 10.80 7.49
C THR A 63 15.54 11.14 8.59
N ASP A 64 15.15 11.97 9.56
CA ASP A 64 16.05 12.51 10.57
C ASP A 64 16.15 11.58 11.78
N PHE A 65 17.36 11.11 12.07
CA PHE A 65 17.61 10.20 13.19
C PHE A 65 17.26 10.82 14.55
N ASN A 66 17.53 12.12 14.73
CA ASN A 66 17.24 12.83 15.97
C ASN A 66 15.74 12.82 16.31
N VAL A 67 14.89 13.05 15.30
CA VAL A 67 13.43 13.05 15.46
C VAL A 67 12.92 11.66 15.82
N ILE A 68 13.51 10.61 15.21
CA ILE A 68 13.16 9.22 15.54
C ILE A 68 13.52 8.89 16.99
N VAL A 69 14.72 9.25 17.42
CA VAL A 69 15.20 8.99 18.78
C VAL A 69 14.39 9.76 19.82
N GLU A 70 14.06 11.03 19.54
CA GLU A 70 13.22 11.85 20.41
C GLU A 70 11.79 11.32 20.50
N ALA A 71 11.20 10.90 19.37
CA ALA A 71 9.89 10.26 19.38
C ALA A 71 9.90 9.00 20.24
N LEU A 72 10.89 8.12 20.05
CA LEU A 72 11.00 6.87 20.80
C LEU A 72 11.25 7.09 22.30
N SER A 73 12.02 8.12 22.68
CA SER A 73 12.26 8.43 24.10
C SER A 73 11.02 8.94 24.83
N LYS A 74 10.09 9.59 24.11
CA LYS A 74 8.78 10.03 24.63
C LYS A 74 7.71 8.93 24.60
N SER A 75 8.00 7.76 24.02
CA SER A 75 7.01 6.71 23.83
C SER A 75 6.54 6.10 25.16
N LYS A 76 5.22 5.92 25.30
CA LYS A 76 4.60 5.34 26.52
C LYS A 76 4.64 3.82 26.55
N ALA A 77 4.86 3.18 25.40
CA ALA A 77 4.74 1.73 25.27
C ALA A 77 5.96 0.99 25.84
N GLU A 78 7.09 1.67 26.07
CA GLU A 78 8.36 1.10 26.54
C GLU A 78 8.67 -0.26 25.87
N LEU A 79 8.41 -0.35 24.57
CA LEU A 79 8.60 -1.58 23.80
C LEU A 79 9.99 -1.63 23.17
N MET A 80 10.58 -0.45 22.97
CA MET A 80 11.85 -0.26 22.25
C MET A 80 12.90 0.31 23.19
N GLU A 81 14.11 -0.23 23.09
CA GLU A 81 15.34 0.28 23.67
C GLU A 81 16.15 1.02 22.61
N ILE A 82 16.76 2.11 23.04
CA ILE A 82 17.67 2.92 22.23
C ILE A 82 19.08 2.67 22.77
N SER A 83 20.04 2.50 21.86
CA SER A 83 21.45 2.36 22.23
C SER A 83 21.99 3.66 22.85
N GLU A 84 23.03 3.58 23.67
CA GLU A 84 23.72 4.74 24.26
C GLU A 84 24.21 5.72 23.19
N ASP A 85 24.66 5.20 22.05
CA ASP A 85 25.13 5.97 20.90
C ASP A 85 23.99 6.60 20.08
N LYS A 86 22.72 6.26 20.39
CA LYS A 86 21.50 6.71 19.67
C LYS A 86 21.47 6.36 18.18
N THR A 87 22.32 5.43 17.73
CA THR A 87 22.43 5.00 16.32
C THR A 87 21.64 3.72 16.01
N LYS A 88 21.30 2.94 17.04
CA LYS A 88 20.63 1.64 16.92
C LYS A 88 19.42 1.55 17.86
N ILE A 89 18.44 0.76 17.45
CA ILE A 89 17.23 0.48 18.24
C ILE A 89 17.01 -1.02 18.33
N ARG A 90 16.38 -1.48 19.42
CA ARG A 90 16.07 -2.90 19.65
C ARG A 90 14.74 -3.04 20.39
N ARG A 91 14.03 -4.14 20.19
CA ARG A 91 12.87 -4.50 21.02
C ARG A 91 13.35 -4.97 22.40
N SER A 92 12.78 -4.44 23.48
CA SER A 92 13.19 -4.80 24.85
C SER A 92 13.11 -6.31 25.08
N PRO A 93 14.17 -6.96 25.63
CA PRO A 93 14.18 -8.39 25.88
C PRO A 93 13.15 -8.80 26.95
N ASN A 94 12.70 -7.85 27.77
CA ASN A 94 11.65 -8.04 28.78
C ASN A 94 10.26 -8.31 28.17
N LYS A 95 10.07 -8.03 26.87
CA LYS A 95 8.80 -8.25 26.15
C LYS A 95 9.04 -9.20 24.98
N PRO A 96 9.27 -10.50 25.25
CA PRO A 96 9.45 -11.48 24.19
C PRO A 96 8.19 -11.59 23.31
N LEU A 97 8.36 -12.15 22.11
CA LEU A 97 7.22 -12.44 21.24
C LEU A 97 6.32 -13.49 21.90
N PRO A 98 4.98 -13.37 21.77
CA PRO A 98 4.08 -14.41 22.22
C PRO A 98 4.32 -15.71 21.42
N GLU A 99 4.25 -16.84 22.09
CA GLU A 99 4.33 -18.15 21.45
C GLU A 99 3.11 -18.38 20.54
N VAL A 100 3.36 -18.95 19.36
CA VAL A 100 2.32 -19.18 18.35
C VAL A 100 1.60 -20.50 18.64
N THR A 101 0.84 -20.54 19.73
CA THR A 101 -0.03 -21.68 20.08
C THR A 101 -1.35 -21.62 19.31
N ASP A 102 -2.11 -22.72 19.33
CA ASP A 102 -3.42 -22.75 18.65
C ASP A 102 -4.46 -21.86 19.36
N GLU A 103 -4.34 -21.69 20.68
CA GLU A 103 -5.13 -20.71 21.44
C GLU A 103 -4.84 -19.28 20.96
N TYR A 104 -3.57 -18.92 20.79
CA TYR A 104 -3.18 -17.60 20.28
C TYR A 104 -3.72 -17.36 18.87
N LYS A 105 -3.66 -18.36 17.98
CA LYS A 105 -4.23 -18.26 16.63
C LYS A 105 -5.75 -18.06 16.68
N ASN A 106 -6.44 -18.77 17.57
CA ASN A 106 -7.88 -18.64 17.74
C ASN A 106 -8.25 -17.26 18.29
N ASP A 107 -7.54 -16.73 19.28
CA ASP A 107 -7.74 -15.36 19.78
C ASP A 107 -7.57 -14.32 18.67
N VAL A 108 -6.47 -14.40 17.91
CA VAL A 108 -6.21 -13.54 16.75
C VAL A 108 -7.34 -13.62 15.72
N LYS A 109 -7.85 -14.82 15.45
CA LYS A 109 -8.96 -15.03 14.52
C LYS A 109 -10.25 -14.41 15.04
N ASN A 110 -10.55 -14.56 16.33
CA ASN A 110 -11.77 -14.03 16.96
C ASN A 110 -11.84 -12.50 16.95
N ARG A 111 -10.69 -11.81 16.96
CA ARG A 111 -10.60 -10.35 16.83
C ARG A 111 -10.35 -9.85 15.39
N SER A 112 -10.26 -10.75 14.42
CA SER A 112 -10.05 -10.39 13.01
C SER A 112 -11.38 -10.14 12.30
N VAL A 113 -11.44 -9.06 11.53
CA VAL A 113 -12.63 -8.69 10.74
C VAL A 113 -12.25 -8.69 9.27
N TYR A 114 -13.04 -9.38 8.45
CA TYR A 114 -12.92 -9.34 7.00
C TYR A 114 -13.82 -8.25 6.44
N ILE A 115 -13.23 -7.26 5.76
CA ILE A 115 -13.95 -6.16 5.14
C ILE A 115 -13.77 -6.28 3.63
N VAL A 116 -14.85 -6.56 2.91
CA VAL A 116 -14.90 -6.46 1.45
C VAL A 116 -15.63 -5.18 1.11
N SER A 117 -14.90 -4.21 0.56
CA SER A 117 -15.54 -3.03 0.00
C SER A 117 -16.15 -3.40 -1.35
N PRO A 118 -17.47 -3.23 -1.57
CA PRO A 118 -18.10 -3.49 -2.87
C PRO A 118 -17.72 -2.46 -3.96
N PHE A 119 -16.80 -1.52 -3.68
CA PHE A 119 -16.53 -0.37 -4.54
C PHE A 119 -15.17 -0.37 -5.29
N ILE A 120 -14.35 -1.42 -5.20
CA ILE A 120 -13.12 -1.54 -6.01
C ILE A 120 -13.42 -2.41 -7.26
N CYS A 121 -14.44 -2.00 -8.01
CA CYS A 121 -14.74 -2.56 -9.33
C CYS A 121 -15.22 -1.45 -10.28
N ILE A 122 -14.61 -0.27 -10.26
CA ILE A 122 -14.80 0.76 -11.30
C ILE A 122 -13.49 1.51 -11.53
N GLU A 123 -12.44 0.82 -12.00
CA GLU A 123 -11.44 1.42 -12.91
C GLU A 123 -10.57 0.35 -13.58
N TRP A 124 -11.22 -0.69 -14.14
CA TRP A 124 -10.69 -1.49 -15.25
C TRP A 124 -11.89 -1.98 -16.07
N CYS A 125 -12.64 -1.03 -16.59
CA CYS A 125 -13.54 -1.25 -17.71
C CYS A 125 -13.51 0.04 -18.52
N GLU A 126 -12.43 0.23 -19.28
CA GLU A 126 -12.50 1.17 -20.40
C GLU A 126 -13.57 0.64 -21.38
N PRO A 127 -14.59 1.42 -21.72
CA PRO A 127 -15.60 1.00 -22.68
C PRO A 127 -15.05 1.25 -24.09
N ILE A 128 -14.28 0.31 -24.64
CA ILE A 128 -13.91 0.29 -26.07
C ILE A 128 -14.54 -0.92 -26.78
N SER A 129 -15.77 -1.30 -26.43
CA SER A 129 -16.55 -2.29 -27.19
C SER A 129 -17.64 -1.68 -28.07
N ASP A 130 -18.11 -0.46 -27.76
CA ASP A 130 -19.37 0.02 -28.37
C ASP A 130 -19.14 0.96 -29.58
N LEU A 131 -17.99 1.63 -29.65
CA LEU A 131 -17.60 2.43 -30.82
C LEU A 131 -17.13 1.56 -32.01
N TRP A 132 -16.55 0.39 -31.72
CA TRP A 132 -16.11 -0.56 -32.77
C TRP A 132 -17.29 -1.24 -33.45
N LEU A 133 -18.37 -1.54 -32.72
CA LEU A 133 -19.59 -2.13 -33.30
C LEU A 133 -20.33 -1.13 -34.21
N LEU A 134 -20.38 0.14 -33.79
CA LEU A 134 -20.98 1.22 -34.58
C LEU A 134 -20.18 1.49 -35.87
N LEU A 135 -18.85 1.55 -35.79
CA LEU A 135 -17.99 1.70 -36.97
C LEU A 135 -18.07 0.49 -37.91
N ARG A 136 -18.14 -0.74 -37.37
CA ARG A 136 -18.28 -1.96 -38.16
C ARG A 136 -19.62 -2.02 -38.90
N ASN A 137 -20.72 -1.65 -38.24
CA ASN A 137 -22.03 -1.59 -38.89
C ASN A 137 -22.10 -0.47 -39.94
N PHE A 138 -21.45 0.67 -39.71
CA PHE A 138 -21.41 1.76 -40.67
C PHE A 138 -20.61 1.41 -41.94
N LEU A 139 -19.48 0.71 -41.80
CA LEU A 139 -18.68 0.22 -42.93
C LEU A 139 -19.40 -0.87 -43.74
N ILE A 140 -20.13 -1.77 -43.07
CA ILE A 140 -20.95 -2.79 -43.76
C ILE A 140 -22.10 -2.12 -44.52
N ALA A 141 -22.77 -1.14 -43.93
CA ALA A 141 -23.83 -0.38 -44.60
C ALA A 141 -23.30 0.41 -45.80
N LEU A 142 -22.12 1.04 -45.68
CA LEU A 142 -21.49 1.75 -46.79
C LEU A 142 -21.08 0.80 -47.93
N TYR A 143 -20.54 -0.38 -47.61
CA TYR A 143 -20.21 -1.40 -48.60
C TYR A 143 -21.46 -1.91 -49.33
N ILE A 144 -22.54 -2.23 -48.61
CA ILE A 144 -23.81 -2.65 -49.21
C ILE A 144 -24.42 -1.52 -50.05
N PHE A 145 -24.35 -0.26 -49.61
CA PHE A 145 -24.86 0.88 -50.37
C PHE A 145 -24.06 1.13 -51.66
N ILE A 146 -22.72 1.03 -51.61
CA ILE A 146 -21.86 1.09 -52.80
C ILE A 146 -22.16 -0.08 -53.75
N GLU A 147 -22.34 -1.29 -53.24
CA GLU A 147 -22.65 -2.49 -54.04
C GLU A 147 -24.05 -2.41 -54.70
N ILE A 148 -25.04 -1.89 -53.98
CA ILE A 148 -26.39 -1.61 -54.51
C ILE A 148 -26.34 -0.50 -55.55
N SER A 149 -25.53 0.55 -55.33
CA SER A 149 -25.38 1.65 -56.29
C SER A 149 -24.71 1.16 -57.57
N ARG A 150 -23.69 0.29 -57.49
CA ARG A 150 -23.05 -0.36 -58.64
C ARG A 150 -24.00 -1.28 -59.42
N ARG A 151 -25.00 -1.90 -58.77
CA ARG A 151 -26.00 -2.74 -59.46
C ARG A 151 -27.13 -1.95 -60.13
N LYS A 152 -27.39 -0.70 -59.71
CA LYS A 152 -28.39 0.15 -60.36
C LYS A 152 -27.93 0.74 -61.70
N ASP A 153 -26.63 0.76 -61.97
CA ASP A 153 -26.09 1.11 -63.29
C ASP A 153 -26.20 -0.05 -64.31
N TRP A 154 -26.43 -1.30 -63.85
CA TRP A 154 -26.60 -2.47 -64.74
C TRP A 154 -28.05 -2.75 -65.15
N MET A 155 -29.04 -2.34 -64.35
CA MET A 155 -30.46 -2.53 -64.71
C MET A 155 -31.03 -1.45 -65.65
N PHE A 156 -30.29 -0.36 -65.90
CA PHE A 156 -30.68 0.65 -66.89
C PHE A 156 -30.08 0.41 -68.29
N ALA A 157 -29.16 -0.55 -68.43
CA ALA A 157 -28.54 -0.89 -69.71
C ALA A 157 -29.23 -2.05 -70.48
N GLU A 158 -30.24 -2.71 -69.91
CA GLU A 158 -31.01 -3.80 -70.56
C GLU A 158 -32.49 -3.46 -70.84
N ILE A 159 -32.88 -2.18 -70.76
CA ILE A 159 -34.22 -1.69 -71.16
C ILE A 159 -34.16 -0.73 -72.38
N PHE A 160 -32.96 -0.45 -72.91
CA PHE A 160 -32.76 0.26 -74.18
C PHE A 160 -31.63 -0.36 -75.04
N GLY A 161 -31.72 -1.67 -75.27
CA GLY A 161 -30.87 -2.40 -76.23
C GLY A 161 -31.56 -3.67 -76.71
#